data_AF-A0A957FJK4-F1
#
_entry.id   AF-A0A957FJK4-F1
#
_cell.length_a   1.000
_cell.length_b   1.000
_cell.length_c   1.000
_cell.angle_alpha   90.00
_cell.angle_beta   90.00
_cell.angle_gamma   90.00
#
_symmetry.space_group_name_H-M   'P 1'
#
loop_
_entity.id
_entity.type
_entity.pdbx_description
1 polymer ?
#
loop_
_entity_poly.entity_id
_entity_poly.type
_entity_poly.pdbx_seq_one_letter_code
_entity_poly.pdbx_strand_id
1 'polypeptide(L)'
;MATLTTEQTEKLVYQRPDTLAETYTHYCPGCTHGTAHRLVAEVLSELGMQDNAILVASVGCSVFSYKYFDVDAAEAAHGRACAMATGIKRVNPNNIVFTYQGDG
;
A
#
# COMPACT_ATOMS: atom_id res chain seq x y z
N MET A 1 2.13 43.37 -18.32
CA MET A 1 2.41 42.95 -16.93
C MET A 1 1.18 42.25 -16.42
N ALA A 2 1.13 40.92 -16.51
CA ALA A 2 0.04 40.16 -15.92
C ALA A 2 0.27 40.15 -14.41
N THR A 3 -0.64 40.79 -13.69
CA THR A 3 -0.66 40.86 -12.23
C THR A 3 -0.91 39.46 -11.69
N LEU A 4 0.13 38.80 -11.21
CA LEU A 4 0.02 37.56 -10.47
C LEU A 4 -0.63 37.89 -9.12
N THR A 5 -1.86 37.44 -8.92
CA THR A 5 -2.55 37.49 -7.64
C THR A 5 -1.82 36.58 -6.67
N THR A 6 -1.56 37.08 -5.47
CA THR A 6 -0.87 36.40 -4.36
C THR A 6 -1.72 35.28 -3.72
N GLU A 7 -2.23 34.35 -4.52
CA GLU A 7 -2.87 33.14 -4.04
C GLU A 7 -2.06 31.93 -4.54
N GLN A 8 -1.56 31.14 -3.59
CA GLN A 8 -0.70 29.95 -3.71
C GLN A 8 0.82 30.19 -3.83
N THR A 9 1.44 30.65 -2.74
CA THR A 9 2.90 30.64 -2.57
C THR A 9 3.46 29.27 -2.13
N GLU A 10 2.59 28.31 -1.77
CA GLU A 10 2.98 26.98 -1.28
C GLU A 10 2.38 25.88 -2.16
N LYS A 11 3.22 24.96 -2.63
CA LYS A 11 2.83 23.79 -3.40
C LYS A 11 2.88 22.56 -2.50
N LEU A 12 1.77 21.84 -2.40
CA LEU A 12 1.76 20.53 -1.74
C LEU A 12 2.66 19.56 -2.52
N VAL A 13 3.79 19.20 -1.92
CA VAL A 13 4.77 18.25 -2.51
C VAL A 13 4.46 16.82 -2.07
N TYR A 14 3.88 16.66 -0.90
CA TYR A 14 3.56 15.36 -0.32
C TYR A 14 2.36 15.46 0.61
N GLN A 15 1.49 14.47 0.50
CA GLN A 15 0.42 14.19 1.45
C GLN A 15 0.44 12.68 1.72
N ARG A 16 0.12 12.28 2.96
CA ARG A 16 -0.04 10.86 3.28
C ARG A 16 -1.16 10.29 2.39
N PRO A 17 -0.92 9.20 1.64
CA PRO A 17 -1.95 8.58 0.82
C PRO A 17 -3.12 8.08 1.65
N ASP A 18 -4.34 8.29 1.16
CA ASP A 18 -5.58 7.80 1.81
C ASP A 18 -5.69 6.26 1.77
N THR A 19 -4.93 5.61 0.88
CA THR A 19 -4.75 4.16 0.79
C THR A 19 -3.93 3.57 1.96
N LEU A 20 -3.45 4.40 2.89
CA LEU A 20 -2.85 3.95 4.15
C LEU A 20 -3.77 4.24 5.33
N ALA A 21 -4.08 3.19 6.11
CA ALA A 21 -4.86 3.30 7.33
C ALA A 21 -4.24 4.28 8.33
N GLU A 22 -5.10 5.00 9.06
CA GLU A 22 -4.70 5.92 10.12
C GLU A 22 -4.36 5.14 11.40
N THR A 23 -3.18 4.52 11.41
CA THR A 23 -2.71 3.69 12.52
C THR A 23 -1.20 3.78 12.73
N TYR A 24 -0.76 3.44 13.94
CA TYR A 24 0.65 3.38 14.28
C TYR A 24 1.31 2.13 13.68
N THR A 25 2.49 2.33 13.11
CA THR A 25 3.29 1.22 12.59
C THR A 25 4.07 0.54 13.70
N HIS A 26 4.19 -0.78 13.61
CA HIS A 26 4.98 -1.64 14.50
C HIS A 26 6.44 -1.77 14.03
N TYR A 27 6.82 -1.09 12.94
CA TYR A 27 8.17 -1.15 12.40
C TYR A 27 9.16 -0.36 13.26
N CYS A 28 10.40 -0.85 13.34
CA CYS A 28 11.46 -0.18 14.08
C CYS A 28 11.77 1.22 13.51
N PRO A 29 12.19 2.18 14.34
CA PRO A 29 12.73 3.45 13.86
C PRO A 29 13.89 3.21 12.88
N GLY A 30 13.84 3.87 11.71
CA GLY A 30 14.83 3.70 10.65
C GLY A 30 14.57 2.52 9.71
N CYS A 31 13.55 1.70 9.97
CA CYS A 31 13.16 0.63 9.05
C CYS A 31 12.52 1.20 7.77
N THR A 32 12.91 0.70 6.61
CA THR A 32 12.48 1.22 5.30
C THR A 32 11.11 0.71 4.83
N HIS A 33 10.45 -0.16 5.62
CA HIS A 33 9.10 -0.65 5.29
C HIS A 33 8.10 0.51 5.16
N GLY A 34 8.20 1.54 6.01
CA GLY A 34 7.33 2.73 5.92
C GLY A 34 7.46 3.44 4.56
N THR A 35 8.69 3.59 4.04
CA THR A 35 8.93 4.17 2.72
C THR A 35 8.38 3.28 1.61
N ALA A 36 8.63 1.97 1.67
CA ALA A 36 8.11 1.03 0.67
C ALA A 36 6.57 1.02 0.65
N HIS A 37 5.94 1.03 1.83
CA HIS A 37 4.48 1.08 1.95
C HIS A 37 3.91 2.38 1.38
N ARG A 38 4.53 3.53 1.68
CA ARG A 38 4.15 4.82 1.10
C ARG A 38 4.15 4.78 -0.42
N LEU A 39 5.21 4.24 -1.03
CA LEU A 39 5.32 4.18 -2.49
C LEU A 39 4.23 3.30 -3.11
N VAL A 40 3.96 2.13 -2.53
CA VAL A 40 2.87 1.26 -3.00
C VAL A 40 1.51 1.94 -2.83
N ALA A 41 1.29 2.63 -1.72
CA ALA A 41 0.06 3.35 -1.43
C ALA A 41 -0.17 4.53 -2.39
N GLU A 42 0.86 5.31 -2.70
CA GLU A 42 0.82 6.38 -3.71
C GLU A 42 0.40 5.81 -5.06
N VAL A 43 1.03 4.73 -5.51
CA VAL A 43 0.68 4.07 -6.78
C VAL A 43 -0.76 3.54 -6.78
N LEU A 44 -1.23 2.93 -5.68
CA LEU A 44 -2.62 2.46 -5.57
C LEU A 44 -3.62 3.62 -5.66
N SER A 45 -3.29 4.76 -5.05
CA SER A 45 -4.11 5.98 -5.08
C SER A 45 -4.14 6.59 -6.47
N GLU A 46 -2.97 6.75 -7.12
CA GLU A 46 -2.83 7.28 -8.48
C GLU A 46 -3.59 6.43 -9.52
N LEU A 47 -3.66 5.12 -9.31
CA LEU A 47 -4.43 4.21 -10.16
C LEU A 47 -5.94 4.22 -9.85
N GLY A 48 -6.37 4.82 -8.73
CA GLY A 48 -7.76 4.79 -8.27
C GLY A 48 -8.25 3.37 -7.95
N MET A 49 -7.36 2.51 -7.43
CA MET A 49 -7.60 1.07 -7.29
C MET A 49 -7.80 0.61 -5.85
N GLN A 50 -7.91 1.53 -4.90
CA GLN A 50 -8.06 1.20 -3.46
C GLN A 50 -9.18 0.19 -3.21
N ASP A 51 -10.39 0.50 -3.66
CA ASP A 51 -11.59 -0.34 -3.46
C ASP A 51 -11.57 -1.65 -4.29
N ASN A 52 -10.61 -1.77 -5.22
CA ASN A 52 -10.48 -2.92 -6.12
C ASN A 52 -9.16 -3.68 -5.93
N ALA A 53 -8.42 -3.42 -4.85
CA ALA A 53 -7.17 -4.08 -4.55
C ALA A 53 -7.31 -5.11 -3.42
N ILE A 54 -6.62 -6.24 -3.56
CA ILE A 54 -6.52 -7.29 -2.55
C ILE A 54 -5.03 -7.53 -2.26
N LEU A 55 -4.64 -7.30 -1.02
CA LEU A 55 -3.30 -7.57 -0.50
C LEU A 55 -3.22 -8.99 0.04
N VAL A 56 -2.16 -9.72 -0.32
CA VAL A 56 -1.79 -10.97 0.36
C VAL A 56 -0.52 -10.76 1.16
N ALA A 57 -0.65 -10.70 2.48
CA ALA A 57 0.45 -10.48 3.41
C ALA A 57 1.30 -11.76 3.60
N SER A 58 2.62 -11.59 3.66
CA SER A 58 3.58 -12.66 4.01
C SER A 58 3.85 -12.72 5.50
N VAL A 59 4.23 -13.89 6.01
CA VAL A 59 4.77 -14.02 7.37
C VAL A 59 6.17 -13.39 7.45
N GLY A 60 6.39 -12.53 8.45
CA GLY A 60 7.62 -11.77 8.70
C GLY A 60 7.31 -10.39 9.27
N CYS A 61 8.28 -9.46 9.32
CA CYS A 61 7.97 -8.06 9.63
C CYS A 61 6.93 -7.50 8.64
N SER A 62 7.02 -7.91 7.37
CA SER A 62 6.10 -7.57 6.28
C SER A 62 4.64 -8.00 6.50
N VAL A 63 4.38 -8.91 7.45
CA VAL A 63 3.03 -9.41 7.75
C VAL A 63 2.09 -8.29 8.13
N PHE A 64 2.60 -7.28 8.83
CA PHE A 64 1.78 -6.18 9.30
C PHE A 64 1.24 -5.28 8.18
N SER A 65 1.64 -5.49 6.92
CA SER A 65 1.09 -4.78 5.76
C SER A 65 -0.44 -4.79 5.71
N TYR A 66 -1.11 -5.88 6.10
CA TYR A 66 -2.58 -5.93 6.15
C TYR A 66 -3.20 -4.98 7.18
N LYS A 67 -2.43 -4.47 8.15
CA LYS A 67 -2.91 -3.47 9.12
C LYS A 67 -2.75 -2.03 8.61
N TYR A 68 -1.92 -1.82 7.60
CA TYR A 68 -1.47 -0.49 7.21
C TYR A 68 -2.01 -0.03 5.87
N PHE A 69 -2.25 -0.94 4.92
CA PHE A 69 -2.96 -0.60 3.69
C PHE A 69 -4.46 -0.67 3.93
N ASP A 70 -5.16 0.39 3.54
CA ASP A 70 -6.62 0.45 3.60
C ASP A 70 -7.23 -0.21 2.36
N VAL A 71 -7.08 -1.54 2.27
CA VAL A 71 -7.55 -2.41 1.19
C VAL A 71 -7.95 -3.77 1.79
N ASP A 72 -8.73 -4.56 1.06
CA ASP A 72 -9.00 -5.94 1.46
C ASP A 72 -7.71 -6.75 1.54
N ALA A 73 -7.55 -7.56 2.60
CA ALA A 73 -6.31 -8.29 2.82
C ALA A 73 -6.52 -9.71 3.36
N ALA A 74 -5.61 -10.61 2.97
CA ALA A 74 -5.50 -11.95 3.50
C ALA A 74 -4.07 -12.24 3.97
N GLU A 75 -3.92 -12.89 5.12
CA GLU A 75 -2.61 -13.39 5.59
C GLU A 75 -2.38 -14.80 5.03
N ALA A 76 -1.27 -14.99 4.32
CA ALA A 76 -0.87 -16.30 3.82
C ALA A 76 0.05 -17.03 4.81
N ALA A 77 0.02 -18.37 4.75
CA ALA A 77 1.05 -19.18 5.41
C ALA A 77 2.46 -18.79 4.91
N HIS A 78 3.47 -18.99 5.78
CA HIS A 78 4.85 -18.61 5.47
C HIS A 78 5.33 -19.20 4.14
N GLY A 79 5.90 -18.36 3.26
CA GLY A 79 6.34 -18.73 1.91
C GLY A 79 5.21 -19.05 0.90
N ARG A 80 3.93 -18.80 1.23
CA ARG A 80 2.78 -19.17 0.38
C ARG A 80 1.98 -18.00 -0.17
N ALA A 81 2.40 -16.75 0.05
CA ALA A 81 1.64 -15.57 -0.39
C ALA A 81 1.42 -15.55 -1.91
N CYS A 82 2.44 -15.80 -2.74
CA CYS A 82 2.28 -15.84 -4.20
C CYS A 82 1.34 -16.96 -4.66
N ALA A 83 1.37 -18.12 -3.98
CA ALA A 83 0.47 -19.23 -4.29
C ALA A 83 -0.99 -18.88 -3.96
N MET A 84 -1.23 -18.28 -2.78
CA MET A 84 -2.55 -17.80 -2.39
C MET A 84 -3.05 -16.67 -3.30
N ALA A 85 -2.20 -15.68 -3.60
CA ALA A 85 -2.50 -14.57 -4.52
C ALA A 85 -2.87 -15.07 -5.92
N THR A 86 -2.20 -16.11 -6.41
CA THR A 86 -2.54 -16.74 -7.68
C THR A 86 -3.97 -17.31 -7.65
N GLY A 87 -4.36 -17.96 -6.55
CA GLY A 87 -5.73 -18.45 -6.37
C GLY A 87 -6.74 -17.31 -6.34
N ILE A 88 -6.47 -16.28 -5.53
CA ILE A 88 -7.34 -15.09 -5.39
C ILE A 88 -7.53 -14.40 -6.74
N LYS A 89 -6.46 -14.17 -7.51
CA LYS A 89 -6.55 -13.52 -8.83
C LYS A 89 -7.35 -14.34 -9.84
N ARG A 90 -7.33 -15.67 -9.76
CA ARG A 90 -8.14 -16.53 -10.65
C ARG A 90 -9.63 -16.44 -10.35
N VAL A 91 -10.01 -16.30 -9.08
CA VAL A 91 -11.42 -16.18 -8.68
C VAL A 91 -11.93 -14.74 -8.76
N ASN A 92 -11.05 -13.75 -8.60
CA ASN A 92 -11.33 -12.32 -8.68
C ASN A 92 -10.52 -11.66 -9.82
N PRO A 93 -10.84 -11.95 -11.10
CA PRO A 93 -10.01 -11.53 -12.24
C PRO A 93 -9.96 -10.01 -12.45
N ASN A 94 -10.93 -9.25 -11.94
CA ASN A 94 -11.02 -7.80 -12.13
C ASN A 94 -10.29 -7.00 -11.04
N ASN A 95 -9.96 -7.62 -9.90
CA ASN A 95 -9.26 -6.97 -8.81
C ASN A 95 -7.75 -6.94 -9.07
N ILE A 96 -7.08 -5.89 -8.60
CA ILE A 96 -5.63 -5.92 -8.43
C ILE A 96 -5.33 -6.85 -7.28
N VAL A 97 -4.47 -7.83 -7.48
CA VAL A 97 -4.01 -8.73 -6.41
C VAL A 97 -2.51 -8.61 -6.32
N PHE A 98 -2.01 -8.22 -5.16
CA PHE A 98 -0.58 -8.01 -4.96
C PHE A 98 -0.11 -8.59 -3.64
N THR A 99 1.18 -8.85 -3.56
CA THR A 99 1.82 -9.41 -2.37
C THR A 99 2.94 -8.48 -1.92
N TYR A 100 2.98 -8.14 -0.63
CA TYR A 100 4.14 -7.49 -0.02
C TYR A 100 4.97 -8.55 0.71
N GLN A 101 6.14 -8.88 0.15
CA GLN A 101 6.97 -10.00 0.60
C GLN A 101 8.25 -9.51 1.28
N GLY A 102 8.71 -10.25 2.28
CA GLY A 102 10.09 -10.21 2.72
C GLY A 102 11.02 -10.85 1.69
N ASP A 103 12.31 -10.88 2.01
CA ASP A 103 13.37 -11.45 1.18
C ASP A 103 13.44 -12.99 1.24
N GLY A 104 12.97 -13.60 2.33
CA GLY A 104 12.88 -15.06 2.51
C GLY A 104 11.57 -15.65 2.01
#